data_AF-A0A142YDQ8-F1
#
_entry.id   AF-A0A142YDQ8-F1
#
_cell.length_a   1.000
_cell.length_b   1.000
_cell.length_c   1.000
_cell.angle_alpha   90.00
_cell.angle_beta   90.00
_cell.angle_gamma   90.00
#
_symmetry.space_group_name_H-M   'P 1'
#
loop_
_entity.id
_entity.type
_entity.pdbx_description
1 polymer ?
#
loop_
_entity_poly.entity_id
_entity_poly.type
_entity_poly.pdbx_seq_one_letter_code
_entity_poly.pdbx_strand_id
1 'polypeptide(L)' 'MSRRRVGRSLQLLGLILVPFGIASELNGAVGLRGSLLISGTGMVGFYLGRLIQGPS' A
#
# COMPACT_ATOMS: atom_id res chain seq x y z
N MET A 1 -1.12 17.00 13.01
CA MET A 1 -1.24 15.52 13.15
C MET A 1 0.11 14.95 13.56
N SER A 2 0.18 14.03 14.52
CA SER A 2 1.45 13.38 14.91
C SER A 2 2.03 12.55 13.76
N ARG A 3 3.36 12.61 13.55
CA ARG A 3 4.11 11.78 12.59
C ARG A 3 3.73 10.29 12.67
N ARG A 4 3.47 9.78 13.88
CA ARG A 4 3.00 8.41 14.10
C ARG A 4 1.64 8.13 13.47
N ARG A 5 0.69 9.08 13.55
CA ARG A 5 -0.65 8.94 12.98
C ARG A 5 -0.58 8.92 11.45
N VAL A 6 0.22 9.81 10.86
CA VAL A 6 0.44 9.87 9.40
C VAL A 6 1.07 8.58 8.88
N GLY A 7 2.14 8.09 9.52
CA GLY A 7 2.78 6.87 9.08
C GLY A 7 1.92 5.62 9.27
N ARG A 8 1.09 5.54 10.32
CA ARG A 8 0.10 4.47 10.48
C ARG A 8 -0.95 4.49 9.37
N SER A 9 -1.46 5.67 9.00
CA SER A 9 -2.41 5.78 7.89
C SER A 9 -1.81 5.31 6.57
N LEU A 10 -0.57 5.69 6.27
CA LEU A 10 0.16 5.21 5.09
C LEU A 10 0.36 3.70 5.08
N GLN A 11 0.69 3.10 6.24
CA GLN A 11 0.77 1.65 6.39
C GLN A 11 -0.56 0.96 6.14
N LEU A 12 -1.65 1.48 6.71
CA LEU A 12 -2.98 0.92 6.49
C LEU A 12 -3.38 0.98 5.01
N LEU A 13 -3.15 2.12 4.36
CA LEU A 13 -3.42 2.26 2.91
C LEU A 13 -2.58 1.27 2.10
N GLY A 14 -1.30 1.14 2.42
CA GLY A 14 -0.42 0.19 1.75
C GLY A 14 -0.85 -1.27 1.93
N LEU A 15 -1.26 -1.62 3.15
CA LEU A 15 -1.77 -2.96 3.48
C LEU A 15 -3.06 -3.29 2.72
N ILE A 16 -3.89 -2.30 2.41
CA ILE A 16 -5.13 -2.48 1.63
C ILE A 16 -4.83 -2.55 0.12
N LEU A 17 -3.93 -1.69 -0.38
CA LEU A 17 -3.62 -1.59 -1.81
C LEU A 17 -2.94 -2.85 -2.36
N VAL A 18 -2.10 -3.53 -1.57
CA VAL A 18 -1.42 -4.76 -1.99
C VAL A 18 -2.41 -5.88 -2.36
N PRO A 19 -3.31 -6.35 -1.47
CA PRO A 19 -4.29 -7.37 -1.80
C PRO A 19 -5.35 -6.85 -2.77
N PHE A 20 -5.63 -5.54 -2.80
CA PHE A 20 -6.53 -4.96 -3.79
C PHE A 20 -6.00 -5.14 -5.23
N GLY A 21 -4.72 -4.85 -5.47
CA GLY A 21 -4.12 -5.06 -6.80
C GLY A 21 -4.22 -6.52 -7.26
N ILE A 22 -3.92 -7.47 -6.36
CA ILE A 22 -4.03 -8.91 -6.62
C ILE A 22 -5.49 -9.29 -6.90
N ALA A 23 -6.43 -8.87 -6.05
CA ALA A 23 -7.84 -9.18 -6.22
C ALA A 23 -8.42 -8.56 -7.51
N SER A 24 -7.97 -7.38 -7.91
CA SER A 24 -8.36 -6.73 -9.17
C SER A 24 -7.92 -7.51 -10.41
N GLU A 25 -6.78 -8.19 -10.36
CA GLU A 25 -6.36 -9.12 -11.42
C GLU A 25 -7.27 -10.35 -11.48
N LEU A 26 -7.50 -10.98 -10.32
CA LEU A 26 -8.32 -12.19 -10.21
C LEU A 26 -9.77 -11.96 -10.65
N ASN A 27 -10.29 -10.74 -10.45
CA ASN A 27 -11.62 -10.33 -10.91
C ASN A 27 -11.63 -9.83 -12.37
N GLY A 28 -10.49 -9.85 -13.07
CA GLY A 28 -10.38 -9.38 -14.46
C GLY A 28 -10.56 -7.86 -14.64
N ALA A 29 -10.58 -7.08 -13.57
CA ALA A 29 -10.77 -5.63 -13.61
C ALA A 29 -9.54 -4.91 -14.15
N VAL A 30 -8.35 -5.49 -13.96
CA VAL A 30 -7.08 -4.92 -14.40
C VAL A 30 -6.15 -6.06 -14.85
N GLY A 31 -5.39 -5.86 -15.92
CA GLY A 31 -4.37 -6.84 -16.34
C GLY A 31 -3.17 -6.89 -15.38
N LEU A 32 -2.35 -7.94 -15.49
CA LEU A 32 -1.18 -8.22 -14.63
C LEU A 32 -0.27 -6.98 -14.41
N ARG A 33 0.00 -6.20 -15.46
CA ARG A 33 0.84 -4.99 -15.31
C ARG A 33 0.19 -3.96 -14.38
N GLY A 34 -1.12 -3.77 -14.48
CA GLY A 34 -1.85 -2.83 -13.64
C GLY A 34 -1.98 -3.34 -12.21
N SER A 35 -2.23 -4.64 -12.01
CA SER A 35 -2.24 -5.24 -10.66
C SER A 35 -0.89 -5.07 -9.96
N LEU A 36 0.22 -5.35 -10.66
CA LEU A 36 1.57 -5.14 -10.13
C LEU A 36 1.87 -3.67 -9.81
N LEU A 37 1.41 -2.71 -10.61
CA LEU A 37 1.57 -1.28 -10.31
C LEU A 37 0.78 -0.87 -9.07
N ILE A 38 -0.46 -1.34 -8.94
CA ILE A 38 -1.32 -1.05 -7.78
C ILE A 38 -0.70 -1.65 -6.51
N SER A 39 -0.34 -2.94 -6.55
CA SER A 39 0.27 -3.63 -5.41
C SER A 39 1.64 -3.03 -5.06
N GLY A 40 2.45 -2.70 -6.07
CA GLY A 40 3.73 -2.01 -5.88
C GLY A 40 3.57 -0.64 -5.21
N THR A 41 2.57 0.13 -5.63
CA THR A 41 2.24 1.43 -5.01
C THR A 41 1.83 1.24 -3.55
N GLY A 42 1.02 0.22 -3.25
CA GLY A 42 0.66 -0.16 -1.89
C GLY A 42 1.88 -0.49 -1.03
N MET A 43 2.81 -1.28 -1.58
CA MET A 43 4.03 -1.68 -0.88
C MET A 43 4.95 -0.48 -0.59
N VAL A 44 5.10 0.45 -1.54
CA VAL A 44 5.83 1.71 -1.33
C VAL A 44 5.17 2.54 -0.24
N GLY A 45 3.85 2.72 -0.29
CA GLY A 45 3.09 3.44 0.73
C GLY A 45 3.27 2.85 2.13
N PHE A 46 3.24 1.51 2.23
CA PHE A 46 3.49 0.81 3.47
C PHE A 46 4.88 1.10 4.05
N TYR A 47 5.91 1.01 3.20
CA TYR A 47 7.30 1.23 3.61
C TYR A 47 7.57 2.69 3.99
N LEU A 48 7.03 3.65 3.23
CA LEU A 48 7.09 5.08 3.58
C LEU A 48 6.41 5.35 4.91
N GLY A 49 5.25 4.73 5.17
CA GLY A 49 4.55 4.85 6.45
C GLY A 49 5.37 4.32 7.63
N ARG A 50 6.20 3.27 7.41
CA ARG A 50 7.17 2.77 8.40
C ARG A 50 8.29 3.77 8.65
N LEU A 51 8.88 4.32 7.58
CA LEU A 51 9.97 5.29 7.70
C LEU A 51 9.52 6.58 8.42
N ILE A 52 8.31 7.06 8.14
CA ILE A 52 7.74 8.27 8.77
C ILE A 52 7.45 8.07 10.25
N GLN A 53 7.07 6.85 10.67
CA GLN A 53 6.88 6.52 12.08
C GLN A 53 8.20 6.54 12.87
N GLY A 54 9.32 6.33 12.19
CA GLY A 54 10.64 6.20 12.80
C GLY A 54 10.84 4.85 13.50
N PRO A 55 12.07 4.56 13.96
CA PRO A 55 12.31 3.41 14.84
C PRO A 55 11.45 3.55 16.11
N SER A 56 10.80 2.46 16.47
CA SER A 56 9.93 2.36 17.66
C SER A 56 10.76 2.34 18.92
#